data_AF-A0A1V2ZXV3-F1
#
_entry.id   AF-A0A1V2ZXV3-F1
#
_cell.length_a   1.000
_cell.length_b   1.000
_cell.length_c   1.000
_cell.angle_alpha   90.00
_cell.angle_beta   90.00
_cell.angle_gamma   90.00
#
_symmetry.space_group_name_H-M   'P 1'
#
loop_
_entity.id
_entity.type
_entity.pdbx_description
1 polymer ?
#
loop_
_entity_poly.entity_id
_entity_poly.type
_entity_poly.pdbx_seq_one_letter_code
_entity_poly.pdbx_strand_id
1 'polypeptide(L)'
;MDPRSLASALDDVLGRLQAARDAEDWESLPALDEEARALIQRATVSSGDRPPAGAETDVRAALERLSEFYAATVPGLAERRSETAREIKGLRQGQRAVGAYQNTRRG
;
A
#
# COMPACT_ATOMS: atom_id res chain seq x y z
N MET A 1 -19.27 4.88 15.93
CA MET A 1 -19.06 5.13 14.48
C MET A 1 -20.06 4.25 13.76
N ASP A 2 -20.80 4.80 12.80
CA ASP A 2 -21.87 4.08 12.13
C ASP A 2 -21.26 3.00 11.19
N PRO A 3 -21.71 1.74 11.20
CA PRO A 3 -21.14 0.70 10.33
C PRO A 3 -21.23 1.04 8.83
N ARG A 4 -22.20 1.85 8.39
CA ARG A 4 -22.20 2.40 7.02
C ARG A 4 -21.06 3.37 6.76
N SER A 5 -20.65 4.14 7.76
CA SER A 5 -19.48 5.02 7.66
C SER A 5 -18.16 4.26 7.63
N LEU A 6 -18.12 3.05 8.22
CA LEU A 6 -16.94 2.18 8.18
C LEU A 6 -16.77 1.50 6.82
N ALA A 7 -17.86 1.00 6.22
CA ALA A 7 -17.82 0.44 4.87
C ALA A 7 -17.36 1.49 3.84
N SER A 8 -17.89 2.70 3.92
CA SER A 8 -17.44 3.82 3.07
C SER A 8 -15.96 4.13 3.27
N ALA A 9 -15.48 4.18 4.52
CA ALA A 9 -14.07 4.45 4.78
C ALA A 9 -13.13 3.36 4.25
N LEU A 10 -13.54 2.09 4.31
CA LEU A 10 -12.82 0.95 3.73
C LEU A 10 -12.77 1.06 2.19
N ASP A 11 -13.86 1.49 1.57
CA ASP A 11 -13.92 1.72 0.13
C ASP A 11 -13.07 2.92 -0.32
N ASP A 12 -13.07 3.99 0.46
CA ASP A 12 -12.28 5.19 0.20
C ASP A 12 -10.77 4.89 0.30
N VAL A 13 -10.33 4.12 1.30
CA VAL A 13 -8.92 3.72 1.41
C VAL A 13 -8.54 2.73 0.31
N LEU A 14 -9.43 1.82 -0.09
CA LEU A 14 -9.20 0.92 -1.21
C LEU A 14 -9.01 1.68 -2.53
N GLY A 15 -9.88 2.66 -2.81
CA GLY A 15 -9.77 3.51 -4.00
C GLY A 15 -8.45 4.29 -4.04
N ARG A 16 -8.00 4.81 -2.89
CA ARG A 16 -6.70 5.49 -2.79
C ARG A 16 -5.52 4.55 -2.96
N LEU A 17 -5.58 3.34 -2.42
CA LEU A 17 -4.55 2.31 -2.62
C LEU A 17 -4.45 1.89 -4.09
N GLN A 18 -5.58 1.74 -4.77
CA GLN A 18 -5.62 1.45 -6.22
C GLN A 18 -5.03 2.60 -7.03
N ALA A 19 -5.45 3.84 -6.75
CA ALA A 19 -4.92 5.03 -7.42
C ALA A 19 -3.40 5.18 -7.21
N ALA A 20 -2.91 4.99 -5.98
CA ALA A 20 -1.48 5.04 -5.68
C ALA A 20 -0.70 3.91 -6.38
N ARG A 21 -1.27 2.70 -6.47
CA ARG A 21 -0.68 1.59 -7.24
C ARG A 21 -0.57 1.93 -8.72
N ASP A 22 -1.66 2.43 -9.32
CA ASP A 22 -1.74 2.71 -10.75
C ASP A 22 -0.90 3.93 -11.15
N ALA A 23 -0.74 4.89 -10.23
CA ALA A 23 0.16 6.04 -10.37
C ALA A 23 1.63 5.73 -10.00
N GLU A 24 1.93 4.51 -9.57
CA GLU A 24 3.26 4.11 -9.09
C GLU A 24 3.78 4.97 -7.93
N ASP A 25 2.87 5.52 -7.13
CA ASP A 25 3.19 6.32 -5.94
C ASP A 25 3.59 5.41 -4.78
N TRP A 26 4.81 4.87 -4.89
CA TRP A 26 5.39 3.97 -3.91
C TRP A 26 5.66 4.63 -2.56
N GLU A 27 5.73 5.97 -2.50
CA GLU A 27 5.95 6.72 -1.27
C GLU A 27 4.68 6.83 -0.43
N SER A 28 3.50 6.94 -1.06
CA SER A 28 2.22 7.04 -0.36
C SER A 28 1.63 5.68 0.07
N LEU A 29 1.97 4.59 -0.62
CA LEU A 29 1.42 3.25 -0.32
C LEU A 29 1.59 2.79 1.14
N PRO A 30 2.75 2.98 1.82
CA PRO A 30 2.89 2.58 3.21
C PRO A 30 1.94 3.28 4.17
N ALA A 31 1.71 4.59 3.98
CA ALA A 31 0.80 5.36 4.82
C ALA A 31 -0.67 4.93 4.61
N LEU A 32 -1.04 4.68 3.36
CA LEU A 32 -2.37 4.16 3.01
C LEU A 32 -2.60 2.74 3.56
N ASP A 33 -1.56 1.89 3.57
CA ASP A 33 -1.62 0.56 4.18
C ASP A 33 -1.83 0.62 5.69
N GLU A 34 -1.14 1.51 6.40
CA GLU A 34 -1.35 1.73 7.84
C GLU A 34 -2.79 2.19 8.14
N GLU A 35 -3.33 3.09 7.32
CA GLU A 35 -4.72 3.54 7.45
C GLU A 35 -5.73 2.39 7.22
N ALA A 36 -5.51 1.58 6.19
CA ALA A 36 -6.33 0.40 5.91
C ALA A 36 -6.31 -0.60 7.07
N ARG A 37 -5.14 -0.88 7.66
CA ARG A 37 -5.01 -1.75 8.84
C ARG A 37 -5.76 -1.22 10.06
N ALA A 38 -5.72 0.08 10.31
CA ALA A 38 -6.47 0.69 11.39
C ALA A 38 -8.00 0.53 11.19
N LEU A 39 -8.48 0.68 9.96
CA LEU A 39 -9.89 0.47 9.62
C LEU A 39 -10.31 -1.00 9.78
N ILE A 40 -9.47 -1.94 9.32
CA ILE A 40 -9.70 -3.39 9.51
C ILE A 40 -9.76 -3.75 11.01
N GLN A 41 -8.82 -3.25 11.81
CA GLN A 41 -8.80 -3.52 13.26
C GLN A 41 -10.06 -3.00 13.94
N ARG A 42 -10.57 -1.84 13.50
CA ARG A 42 -11.82 -1.29 14.04
C ARG A 42 -13.04 -2.12 13.61
N ALA A 43 -13.04 -2.63 12.38
CA ALA A 43 -14.08 -3.55 11.91
C ALA A 43 -14.13 -4.85 12.72
N THR A 44 -12.98 -5.36 13.16
CA THR A 44 -12.92 -6.62 13.93
C THR A 44 -13.19 -6.42 15.43
N VAL A 45 -12.75 -5.30 16.01
CA VAL A 45 -12.97 -4.98 17.45
C VAL A 45 -14.40 -4.54 17.74
N SER A 46 -15.14 -3.96 16.78
CA SER A 46 -16.51 -3.45 17.00
C SER A 46 -17.57 -4.54 17.20
N SER A 47 -17.21 -5.83 17.23
CA SER A 47 -18.12 -6.99 17.35
C SER A 47 -18.86 -7.13 18.70
N GLY A 48 -18.84 -6.11 19.56
CA GLY A 48 -19.52 -6.09 20.86
C GLY A 48 -20.98 -5.62 20.81
N ASP A 49 -21.33 -4.75 19.86
CA ASP A 49 -22.71 -4.32 19.57
C ASP A 49 -23.08 -4.83 18.19
N ARG A 50 -24.13 -5.67 18.09
CA ARG A 50 -24.57 -6.24 16.82
C ARG A 50 -25.03 -5.11 15.89
N PRO A 51 -24.28 -4.81 14.82
CA PRO A 51 -24.70 -3.80 13.84
C PRO A 51 -25.98 -4.26 13.12
N PRO A 52 -26.77 -3.35 12.53
CA PRO A 52 -27.85 -3.74 11.64
C PRO A 52 -27.32 -4.64 10.51
N ALA A 53 -28.02 -5.74 10.21
CA ALA A 53 -27.55 -6.82 9.33
C ALA A 53 -27.05 -6.35 7.94
N GLY A 54 -27.64 -5.28 7.38
CA GLY A 54 -27.17 -4.69 6.12
C GLY A 54 -25.79 -4.03 6.23
N ALA A 55 -25.50 -3.38 7.36
CA ALA A 55 -24.22 -2.71 7.55
C ALA A 55 -23.08 -3.71 7.88
N GLU A 56 -23.38 -4.87 8.48
CA GLU A 56 -22.43 -5.98 8.55
C GLU A 56 -22.08 -6.53 7.16
N THR A 57 -23.07 -6.58 6.26
CA THR A 57 -22.91 -7.09 4.89
C THR A 57 -22.03 -6.14 4.07
N ASP A 58 -22.29 -4.83 4.16
CA ASP A 58 -21.50 -3.81 3.45
C ASP A 58 -20.03 -3.80 3.91
N VAL A 59 -19.78 -3.88 5.22
CA VAL A 59 -18.42 -3.95 5.78
C VAL A 59 -17.72 -5.23 5.33
N ARG A 60 -18.41 -6.39 5.32
CA ARG A 60 -17.84 -7.64 4.82
C ARG A 60 -17.44 -7.55 3.35
N ALA A 61 -18.31 -7.02 2.50
CA ALA A 61 -18.03 -6.85 1.08
C ALA A 61 -16.85 -5.89 0.82
N ALA A 62 -16.70 -4.84 1.64
CA ALA A 62 -15.55 -3.93 1.56
C ALA A 62 -14.24 -4.63 1.98
N LEU A 63 -14.28 -5.44 3.06
CA LEU A 63 -13.12 -6.23 3.50
C LEU A 63 -12.71 -7.30 2.48
N GLU A 64 -13.66 -7.96 1.81
CA GLU A 64 -13.39 -8.93 0.75
C GLU A 64 -12.67 -8.27 -0.43
N ARG A 65 -13.16 -7.13 -0.93
CA ARG A 65 -12.50 -6.37 -2.00
C ARG A 65 -11.11 -5.89 -1.62
N LEU A 66 -10.91 -5.46 -0.38
CA LEU A 66 -9.60 -5.08 0.12
C LEU A 66 -8.65 -6.28 0.19
N SER A 67 -9.14 -7.45 0.60
CA SER A 67 -8.37 -8.71 0.59
C SER A 67 -7.95 -9.12 -0.82
N GLU A 68 -8.86 -9.06 -1.79
CA GLU A 68 -8.58 -9.33 -3.20
C GLU A 68 -7.52 -8.38 -3.76
N PHE A 69 -7.61 -7.09 -3.43
CA PHE A 69 -6.60 -6.10 -3.83
C PHE A 69 -5.21 -6.47 -3.31
N TYR A 70 -5.08 -6.81 -2.03
CA TYR A 70 -3.78 -7.20 -1.47
C TYR A 70 -3.26 -8.49 -2.10
N ALA A 71 -4.12 -9.49 -2.30
CA ALA A 71 -3.74 -10.75 -2.94
C ALA A 71 -3.20 -10.55 -4.38
N ALA A 72 -3.81 -9.64 -5.14
CA ALA A 72 -3.37 -9.31 -6.50
C ALA A 72 -2.13 -8.39 -6.55
N THR A 73 -2.00 -7.48 -5.58
CA THR A 73 -1.03 -6.37 -5.67
C THR A 73 0.28 -6.65 -4.93
N VAL A 74 0.24 -7.35 -3.79
CA VAL A 74 1.44 -7.61 -2.96
C VAL A 74 2.52 -8.42 -3.70
N PRO A 75 2.19 -9.48 -4.48
CA PRO A 75 3.21 -10.22 -5.23
C PRO A 75 3.95 -9.32 -6.24
N GLY A 76 3.22 -8.48 -6.98
CA GLY A 76 3.80 -7.56 -7.97
C GLY A 76 4.60 -6.42 -7.35
N LEU A 77 4.17 -5.91 -6.19
CA LEU A 77 4.93 -4.91 -5.43
C LEU A 77 6.26 -5.46 -4.90
N ALA A 78 6.27 -6.71 -4.43
CA ALA A 78 7.49 -7.36 -3.95
C ALA A 78 8.54 -7.53 -5.06
N GLU A 79 8.08 -7.87 -6.27
CA GLU A 79 8.91 -8.01 -7.46
C GLU A 79 9.47 -6.66 -7.93
N ARG A 80 8.62 -5.64 -8.06
CA ARG A 80 9.04 -4.28 -8.45
C ARG A 80 9.96 -3.64 -7.42
N ARG A 81 9.71 -3.82 -6.12
CA ARG A 81 10.61 -3.33 -5.05
C ARG A 81 11.98 -3.98 -5.11
N SER A 82 12.05 -5.27 -5.46
CA SER A 82 13.32 -5.98 -5.67
C SER A 82 14.09 -5.39 -6.86
N GLU A 83 13.38 -5.03 -7.93
CA GLU A 83 13.94 -4.39 -9.12
C GLU A 83 14.44 -2.97 -8.83
N THR A 84 13.61 -2.11 -8.21
CA THR A 84 14.00 -0.75 -7.80
C THR A 84 15.18 -0.75 -6.83
N ALA A 85 15.23 -1.69 -5.88
CA ALA A 85 16.37 -1.83 -4.96
C ALA A 85 17.68 -2.22 -5.68
N ARG A 86 17.60 -3.02 -6.76
CA ARG A 86 18.75 -3.37 -7.61
C ARG A 86 19.19 -2.19 -8.46
N GLU A 87 18.26 -1.43 -9.03
CA GLU A 87 18.56 -0.25 -9.85
C GLU A 87 19.27 0.86 -9.04
N ILE A 88 18.80 1.15 -7.82
CA ILE A 88 19.47 2.12 -6.93
C ILE A 88 20.90 1.69 -6.59
N LYS A 89 21.14 0.38 -6.39
CA LYS A 89 22.48 -0.15 -6.16
C LYS A 89 23.38 -0.01 -7.39
N GLY A 90 22.84 -0.25 -8.59
CA GLY A 90 23.54 -0.05 -9.87
C GLY A 90 23.93 1.41 -10.11
N LEU A 91 23.01 2.35 -9.85
CA LEU A 91 23.26 3.79 -9.98
C LEU A 91 24.35 4.28 -9.01
N ARG A 92 24.36 3.79 -7.76
CA ARG A 92 25.43 4.12 -6.78
C ARG A 92 26.80 3.55 -7.19
N GLN A 93 26.84 2.40 -7.87
CA GLN A 93 28.09 1.85 -8.42
C GLN A 93 28.58 2.64 -9.63
N GLY A 94 27.68 3.05 -10.53
CA GLY A 94 27.99 3.94 -11.65
C GLY A 94 28.53 5.30 -11.18
N GLN A 95 27.92 5.89 -10.15
CA GLN A 95 28.39 7.15 -9.56
C GLN A 95 29.79 7.03 -8.95
N ARG A 96 30.12 5.91 -8.30
CA ARG A 96 31.47 5.64 -7.79
C ARG A 96 32.50 5.43 -8.90
N ALA A 97 32.13 4.76 -9.98
CA ALA A 97 33.02 4.54 -11.13
C ALA A 97 33.34 5.86 -11.87
N VAL A 98 32.34 6.73 -12.05
CA VAL A 98 32.53 8.06 -12.64
C VAL A 98 33.35 8.97 -11.72
N GLY A 99 33.10 8.94 -10.40
CA GLY A 99 33.89 9.68 -9.43
C GLY A 99 35.36 9.24 -9.38
N ALA A 100 35.64 7.94 -9.48
CA ALA A 100 36.99 7.40 -9.56
C ALA A 100 37.73 7.85 -10.84
N TYR A 101 37.04 7.86 -11.99
CA TYR A 101 37.59 8.32 -13.27
C TYR A 101 37.88 9.84 -13.29
N GLN A 102 37.06 10.65 -12.62
CA GLN A 102 37.31 12.09 -12.51
C GLN A 102 38.48 12.40 -11.56
N ASN A 103 38.68 11.59 -10.51
CA ASN A 103 39.80 11.75 -9.59
C ASN A 103 41.15 11.35 -10.22
N THR A 104 41.19 10.33 -11.07
CA THR A 104 42.42 9.92 -11.77
C THR A 104 42.85 10.86 -12.88
N ARG A 105 41.98 11.76 -13.36
CA ARG A 105 42.30 12.75 -14.40
C ARG A 105 42.73 14.12 -13.84
N ARG A 106 42.58 14.34 -12.53
CA ARG A 106 42.87 15.61 -11.85
C ARG A 106 44.08 15.56 -10.91
N GLY A 107 44.66 14.36 -10.73
CA GLY A 107 45.89 14.12 -9.97
C GLY A 107 47.09 13.96 -10.89
#